data_AF-A0A2H9N570-F1
#
_entry.id   AF-A0A2H9N570-F1
#
_cell.length_a   1.000
_cell.length_b   1.000
_cell.length_c   1.000
_cell.angle_alpha   90.00
_cell.angle_beta   90.00
_cell.angle_gamma   90.00
#
_symmetry.space_group_name_H-M   'P 1'
#
loop_
_entity.id
_entity.type
_entity.pdbx_description
1 polymer ?
#
loop_
_entity_poly.entity_id
_entity_poly.type
_entity_poly.pdbx_seq_one_letter_code
_entity_poly.pdbx_strand_id
1 'polypeptide(L)' 'MPLFFLSGALFPLLGLPKTLTIITRLDPLSYGIDAFRILLVNSGHYGLRMDIAVLGVVTAIFLWLGSYFFKRIQI' A
#
# COMPACT_ATOMS: atom_id res chain seq x y z
N MET A 1 13.30 -4.60 -6.54
CA MET A 1 12.03 -5.26 -6.21
C MET A 1 11.88 -5.71 -4.74
N PRO A 2 12.37 -4.98 -3.71
CA PRO A 2 12.19 -5.41 -2.32
C PRO A 2 10.77 -5.17 -1.77
N LEU A 3 10.08 -4.13 -2.26
CA LEU A 3 8.73 -3.76 -1.80
C LEU A 3 7.69 -4.87 -2.06
N PHE A 4 7.74 -5.51 -3.22
CA PHE A 4 6.79 -6.57 -3.59
C PHE A 4 6.88 -7.81 -2.68
N PHE A 5 8.07 -8.13 -2.17
CA PHE A 5 8.24 -9.21 -1.19
C PHE A 5 7.62 -8.86 0.16
N LEU A 6 7.63 -7.58 0.54
CA LEU A 6 7.11 -7.08 1.81
C LEU A 6 5.60 -6.76 1.75
N SER A 7 5.02 -6.64 0.56
CA SER A 7 3.62 -6.31 0.35
C SER A 7 2.63 -7.44 0.72
N GLY A 8 3.11 -8.64 1.02
CA GLY A 8 2.23 -9.78 1.34
C GLY A 8 1.68 -10.52 0.12
N ALA A 9 2.20 -10.22 -1.07
CA ALA A 9 1.86 -10.89 -2.34
C ALA A 9 2.59 -12.24 -2.50
N LEU A 10 3.87 -12.30 -2.11
CA LEU A 10 4.70 -13.51 -2.22
C LEU A 10 4.85 -14.26 -0.89
N PHE A 11 4.92 -13.53 0.22
CA PHE A 11 5.04 -14.11 1.56
C PHE A 11 3.79 -13.81 2.39
N PRO A 12 3.26 -14.79 3.13
CA PRO A 12 2.10 -14.55 3.99
C PRO A 12 2.44 -13.55 5.10
N LEU A 13 1.52 -12.63 5.37
CA LEU A 13 1.68 -11.60 6.42
C LEU A 13 1.43 -12.16 7.84
N LEU A 14 1.02 -13.42 7.95
CA LEU A 14 0.75 -14.12 9.20
C LEU A 14 2.05 -14.69 9.79
N GLY A 15 2.38 -14.32 11.02
CA GLY A 15 3.56 -14.85 11.74
C GLY A 15 4.87 -14.07 11.54
N LEU A 16 4.83 -12.88 10.94
CA LEU A 16 6.02 -12.02 10.79
C LEU A 16 6.46 -11.44 12.15
N PRO A 17 7.78 -11.26 12.36
CA PRO A 17 8.30 -10.54 13.53
C PRO A 17 7.80 -9.09 13.54
N LYS A 18 7.53 -8.54 14.73
CA LYS A 18 6.85 -7.24 14.93
C LYS A 18 7.42 -6.10 14.08
N THR A 19 8.74 -6.06 13.90
CA THR A 19 9.43 -5.05 13.08
C THR A 19 9.02 -5.11 11.61
N LEU A 20 8.93 -6.32 11.04
CA LEU A 20 8.50 -6.50 9.65
C LEU A 20 7.03 -6.15 9.49
N THR A 21 6.17 -6.52 10.45
CA THR A 21 4.74 -6.17 10.41
C THR A 21 4.51 -4.66 10.35
N ILE A 22 5.34 -3.86 11.03
CA ILE A 22 5.26 -2.39 10.97
C ILE A 22 5.66 -1.90 9.59
N ILE A 23 6.77 -2.42 9.03
CA ILE A 23 7.25 -2.05 7.70
C ILE A 23 6.22 -2.39 6.62
N THR A 24 5.63 -3.59 6.67
CA THR A 24 4.61 -4.02 5.70
C THR A 24 3.34 -3.18 5.79
N ARG A 25 3.00 -2.63 6.96
CA ARG A 25 1.84 -1.74 7.14
C ARG A 25 2.06 -0.31 6.64
N LEU A 26 3.32 0.12 6.54
CA LEU A 26 3.69 1.41 5.95
C LEU A 26 3.76 1.34 4.42
N ASP A 27 3.80 0.14 3.86
CA ASP A 27 3.80 -0.06 2.41
C ASP A 27 2.36 0.07 1.86
N PRO A 28 2.05 1.11 1.06
CA PRO A 28 0.74 1.26 0.44
C PRO A 28 0.39 0.10 -0.52
N LEU A 29 1.38 -0.60 -1.07
CA LEU A 29 1.12 -1.77 -1.92
C LEU A 29 0.45 -2.90 -1.15
N SER A 30 0.73 -3.07 0.15
CA SER A 30 0.08 -4.09 0.98
C SER A 30 -1.44 -3.95 0.99
N TYR A 31 -1.94 -2.72 1.02
CA TYR A 31 -3.39 -2.44 0.98
C TYR A 31 -3.99 -2.69 -0.41
N GLY A 32 -3.24 -2.44 -1.49
CA GLY A 32 -3.66 -2.79 -2.85
C GLY A 32 -3.80 -4.30 -3.04
N ILE A 33 -2.84 -5.08 -2.56
CA ILE A 33 -2.88 -6.54 -2.62
C ILE A 33 -4.01 -7.10 -1.74
N ASP A 34 -4.23 -6.55 -0.53
CA ASP A 34 -5.31 -7.00 0.34
C ASP A 34 -6.70 -6.66 -0.23
N ALA A 35 -6.88 -5.48 -0.83
CA ALA A 35 -8.12 -5.11 -1.51
C ALA A 35 -8.45 -6.09 -2.66
N PHE A 36 -7.46 -6.47 -3.47
CA PHE A 36 -7.67 -7.48 -4.51
C PHE A 36 -8.04 -8.84 -3.93
N ARG A 37 -7.42 -9.25 -2.82
CA ARG A 37 -7.76 -10.50 -2.14
C ARG A 37 -9.19 -10.50 -1.61
N ILE A 38 -9.66 -9.38 -1.08
CA ILE A 38 -11.05 -9.19 -0.65
C ILE A 38 -12.00 -9.26 -1.84
N LEU A 39 -11.70 -8.56 -2.93
CA LEU A 39 -12.59 -8.47 -4.08
C LEU A 39 -12.67 -9.77 -4.90
N LEU A 40 -11.56 -10.51 -5.00
CA LEU A 40 -11.47 -11.71 -5.85
C LEU A 40 -11.68 -13.01 -5.08
N VAL A 41 -11.25 -13.08 -3.83
CA VAL A 41 -11.21 -14.31 -3.02
C VAL A 41 -12.08 -14.19 -1.76
N ASN A 42 -12.67 -13.01 -1.50
CA ASN A 42 -13.47 -12.72 -0.30
C ASN A 42 -12.72 -13.04 1.01
N SER A 43 -11.40 -12.84 1.01
CA SER A 43 -10.53 -13.04 2.17
C SER A 43 -9.57 -11.85 2.30
N GLY A 44 -9.64 -11.12 3.40
CA GLY A 44 -8.81 -9.93 3.64
C GLY A 44 -8.40 -9.79 5.09
N HIS A 45 -7.29 -9.08 5.32
CA HIS A 45 -6.71 -8.88 6.64
C HIS A 45 -7.02 -7.50 7.23
N TYR A 46 -7.04 -6.44 6.42
CA TYR A 46 -7.17 -5.05 6.87
C TYR A 46 -8.57 -4.49 6.63
N GLY A 47 -9.27 -5.01 5.62
CA GLY A 47 -10.65 -4.66 5.29
C GLY A 47 -10.74 -3.57 4.22
N LEU A 48 -11.66 -3.77 3.26
CA LEU A 48 -11.72 -3.02 2.01
C LEU A 48 -11.80 -1.50 2.18
N ARG A 49 -12.52 -1.05 3.22
CA ARG A 49 -12.67 0.39 3.50
C ARG A 49 -11.34 1.03 3.90
N MET A 50 -10.54 0.34 4.70
CA MET A 50 -9.22 0.83 5.11
C MET A 50 -8.27 0.84 3.92
N ASP A 51 -8.32 -0.20 3.09
CA ASP A 51 -7.45 -0.30 1.91
C ASP A 51 -7.68 0.84 0.93
N ILE A 52 -8.95 1.12 0.60
CA ILE A 52 -9.31 2.22 -0.30
C ILE A 52 -8.94 3.58 0.30
N ALA A 53 -9.14 3.77 1.61
CA ALA A 53 -8.80 5.02 2.27
C ALA A 53 -7.29 5.31 2.21
N VAL A 54 -6.45 4.30 2.51
CA VAL A 54 -4.99 4.43 2.47
C VAL A 54 -4.52 4.71 1.04
N LEU A 55 -5.00 3.93 0.07
CA LEU A 55 -4.65 4.13 -1.34
C LEU A 55 -5.06 5.53 -1.83
N GLY A 56 -6.27 5.98 -1.50
CA GLY A 56 -6.76 7.30 -1.88
C GLY A 56 -5.92 8.44 -1.30
N VAL A 57 -5.54 8.36 -0.02
CA VAL A 57 -4.66 9.35 0.64
C VAL A 57 -3.29 9.38 -0.02
N VAL A 58 -2.71 8.21 -0.27
CA VAL A 58 -1.39 8.09 -0.89
C VAL A 58 -1.41 8.65 -2.31
N THR A 59 -2.43 8.33 -3.11
CA THR A 59 -2.62 8.91 -4.45
C THR A 59 -2.72 10.43 -4.39
N ALA A 60 -3.51 11.00 -3.47
CA ALA A 60 -3.62 12.45 -3.33
C ALA A 60 -2.27 13.11 -2.98
N ILE A 61 -1.49 12.50 -2.06
CA ILE A 61 -0.16 12.99 -1.69
C ILE A 61 0.80 12.96 -2.89
N PHE A 62 0.85 11.86 -3.64
CA PHE A 62 1.72 11.75 -4.81
C PHE A 62 1.32 12.72 -5.93
N LEU A 63 0.03 12.93 -6.16
CA LEU A 63 -0.45 13.92 -7.13
C LEU A 63 -0.06 15.34 -6.72
N TRP A 64 -0.22 15.68 -5.44
CA TRP A 64 0.16 16.99 -4.92
C TRP A 64 1.68 17.22 -5.02
N LEU A 65 2.48 16.25 -4.57
CA LEU A 65 3.94 16.30 -4.69
C LEU A 65 4.37 16.39 -6.16
N GLY A 66 3.80 15.56 -7.02
CA GLY A 66 4.07 15.57 -8.46
C GLY A 66 3.80 16.95 -9.05
N SER A 67 2.62 17.50 -8.83
CA SER A 67 2.25 18.85 -9.29
C SER A 67 3.24 19.92 -8.79
N TYR A 68 3.65 19.84 -7.52
CA TYR A 68 4.64 20.76 -6.94
C TYR A 68 6.03 20.64 -7.59
N PHE A 69 6.54 19.42 -7.77
CA PHE A 69 7.86 19.20 -8.38
C PHE A 69 7.87 19.59 -9.87
N PHE A 70 6.82 19.29 -10.62
CA PHE A 70 6.70 19.69 -12.03
C PHE A 70 6.64 21.21 -12.20
N LYS A 71 5.94 21.91 -11.30
CA LYS A 71 5.92 23.39 -11.28
C LYS A 71 7.31 23.99 -11.10
N ARG A 72 8.18 23.35 -10.30
CA ARG A 72 9.57 23.82 -10.08
C ARG A 72 10.52 23.58 -11.26
N ILE A 73 10.21 22.63 -12.14
CA ILE A 73 11.06 22.27 -13.28
C ILE A 73 10.83 23.17 -14.50
N GLN A 74 9.65 23.80 -14.59
CA GLN A 74 9.28 24.71 -15.68
C GLN A 74 9.65 26.19 -15.39
N ILE A 75 10.39 26.47 -14.31
CA ILE A 75 10.94 27.78 -13.97
C ILE A 75 12.46 27.70 -14.09
#